data_AF-A0A0T6BD10-F1
#
_entry.id   AF-A0A0T6BD10-F1
#
_cell.length_a   1.000
_cell.length_b   1.000
_cell.length_c   1.000
_cell.angle_alpha   90.00
_cell.angle_beta   90.00
_cell.angle_gamma   90.00
#
_symmetry.space_group_name_H-M   'P 1'
#
loop_
_entity.id
_entity.type
_entity.pdbx_description
1 polymer ?
#
loop_
_entity_poly.entity_id
_entity_poly.type
_entity_poly.pdbx_seq_one_letter_code
_entity_poly.pdbx_strand_id
1 'polypeptide(L)'
;RALNESALKRIKFLPGYADPYHKRSMTLGEIGCFLSHYNIWKEMIDKEYDSILVLEDDIRFEPFFRLKVQNLMQEVDQLGGWDLVYFGRKRLQENEEPFIPGSKYLVEVGYSYWTLGYILSYRGAKKLLDADPLSRLVPVDEYLPILFDKHPQKEWKQHFPVRNLKAYSVSPLLLYPTHYTGEKGYISDTEDSNIIKEALPREDL
;
A
#
# COMPACT_ATOMS: atom_id res chain seq x y z
N ARG A 1 16.04 8.97 6.06
CA ARG A 1 15.89 10.20 6.89
C ARG A 1 15.02 9.80 8.08
N ALA A 2 15.46 9.99 9.32
CA ALA A 2 14.66 9.58 10.50
C ALA A 2 13.39 10.42 10.64
N LEU A 3 12.31 9.80 11.12
CA LEU A 3 11.05 10.47 11.48
C LEU A 3 11.36 11.48 12.60
N ASN A 4 11.19 12.77 12.35
CA ASN A 4 11.45 13.82 13.33
C ASN A 4 10.17 14.60 13.66
N GLU A 5 10.17 15.36 14.75
CA GLU A 5 9.00 16.12 15.20
C GLU A 5 8.44 17.06 14.13
N SER A 6 9.30 17.64 13.28
CA SER A 6 8.87 18.53 12.19
C SER A 6 8.07 17.81 11.10
N ALA A 7 8.37 16.55 10.82
CA ALA A 7 7.61 15.71 9.89
C ALA A 7 6.24 15.33 10.49
N LEU A 8 6.22 15.00 11.79
CA LEU A 8 4.98 14.65 12.51
C LEU A 8 3.98 15.81 12.57
N LYS A 9 4.44 17.05 12.72
CA LYS A 9 3.58 18.25 12.74
C LYS A 9 2.80 18.51 11.44
N ARG A 10 3.20 17.90 10.31
CA ARG A 10 2.54 18.08 9.01
C ARG A 10 1.46 17.04 8.73
N ILE A 11 1.44 15.97 9.52
CA ILE A 11 0.54 14.84 9.39
C ILE A 11 -0.73 15.15 10.17
N LYS A 12 -1.89 14.82 9.60
CA LYS A 12 -3.17 14.76 10.31
C LYS A 12 -3.76 13.39 10.07
N PHE A 13 -4.19 12.71 11.12
CA PHE A 13 -4.89 11.43 10.98
C PHE A 13 -6.27 11.65 10.36
N LEU A 14 -6.75 10.65 9.63
CA LEU A 14 -8.11 10.63 9.15
C LEU A 14 -9.10 10.77 10.32
N PRO A 15 -10.05 11.72 10.28
CA PRO A 15 -11.04 11.86 11.34
C PRO A 15 -11.83 10.56 11.57
N GLY A 16 -11.93 10.15 12.83
CA GLY A 16 -12.61 8.90 13.20
C GLY A 16 -11.85 7.62 12.84
N TYR A 17 -10.59 7.72 12.42
CA TYR A 17 -9.74 6.53 12.30
C TYR A 17 -9.46 5.93 13.68
N ALA A 18 -9.72 4.64 13.78
CA ALA A 18 -9.27 3.77 14.85
C ALA A 18 -8.94 2.43 14.23
N ASP A 19 -7.77 1.88 14.58
CA ASP A 19 -7.32 0.56 14.13
C ASP A 19 -8.45 -0.47 14.31
N PRO A 20 -8.83 -1.21 13.25
CA PRO A 20 -9.96 -2.13 13.31
C PRO A 20 -9.84 -3.20 14.39
N TYR A 21 -8.61 -3.62 14.73
CA TYR A 21 -8.33 -4.75 15.61
C TYR A 21 -8.19 -4.35 17.08
N HIS A 22 -7.40 -3.31 17.35
CA HIS A 22 -7.04 -2.86 18.70
C HIS A 22 -7.76 -1.57 19.13
N LYS A 23 -8.54 -0.95 18.24
CA LYS A 23 -9.31 0.29 18.50
C LYS A 23 -8.44 1.45 18.99
N ARG A 24 -7.21 1.53 18.49
CA ARG A 24 -6.22 2.57 18.81
C ARG A 24 -5.98 3.54 17.66
N SER A 25 -5.33 4.66 17.93
CA SER A 25 -4.72 5.51 16.89
C SER A 25 -3.48 4.84 16.28
N MET A 26 -2.92 5.46 15.24
CA MET A 26 -1.75 4.91 14.55
C MET A 26 -0.52 4.82 15.46
N THR A 27 0.31 3.80 15.26
CA THR A 27 1.65 3.71 15.85
C THR A 27 2.68 4.51 15.07
N LEU A 28 3.83 4.80 15.69
CA LEU A 28 4.98 5.38 15.01
C LEU A 28 5.49 4.51 13.85
N GLY A 29 5.42 3.20 13.98
CA GLY A 29 5.82 2.23 12.97
C GLY A 29 4.89 2.26 11.76
N GLU A 30 3.57 2.29 11.97
CA GLU A 30 2.59 2.47 10.88
C GLU A 30 2.79 3.79 10.13
N ILE A 31 3.08 4.88 10.87
CA ILE A 31 3.40 6.18 10.27
C ILE A 31 4.72 6.08 9.49
N GLY A 32 5.75 5.45 10.06
CA GLY A 32 7.04 5.24 9.42
C GLY A 32 6.95 4.44 8.13
N CYS A 33 6.24 3.32 8.16
CA CYS A 33 5.93 2.49 6.99
C CYS A 33 5.23 3.34 5.91
N PHE A 34 4.17 4.07 6.26
CA PHE A 34 3.49 4.94 5.30
C PHE A 34 4.44 5.97 4.69
N LEU A 35 5.23 6.67 5.50
CA LEU A 35 6.14 7.71 5.02
C LEU A 35 7.25 7.13 4.12
N SER A 36 7.71 5.90 4.36
CA SER A 36 8.65 5.21 3.47
C SER A 36 8.05 5.03 2.08
N HIS A 37 6.82 4.53 1.98
CA HIS A 37 6.11 4.38 0.69
C HIS A 37 5.84 5.74 0.03
N TYR A 38 5.36 6.72 0.80
CA TYR A 38 5.11 8.08 0.32
C TYR A 38 6.35 8.74 -0.29
N ASN A 39 7.51 8.59 0.36
CA ASN A 39 8.77 9.15 -0.15
C ASN A 39 9.21 8.45 -1.45
N ILE A 40 9.01 7.14 -1.57
CA ILE A 40 9.26 6.40 -2.81
C ILE A 40 8.36 6.91 -3.94
N TRP A 41 7.07 7.15 -3.68
CA TRP A 41 6.16 7.71 -4.68
C TRP A 41 6.58 9.11 -5.12
N LYS A 42 7.00 9.95 -4.17
CA LYS A 42 7.55 11.27 -4.49
C LYS A 42 8.81 11.19 -5.34
N GLU A 43 9.76 10.35 -4.94
CA GLU A 43 11.00 10.16 -5.69
C GLU A 43 10.74 9.67 -7.11
N MET A 44 9.76 8.77 -7.28
CA MET A 44 9.31 8.31 -8.59
C MET A 44 8.84 9.47 -9.49
N ILE A 45 8.06 10.40 -8.95
CA ILE A 45 7.61 11.59 -9.67
C ILE A 45 8.78 12.52 -9.97
N ASP A 46 9.59 12.83 -8.96
CA ASP A 46 10.71 13.77 -9.07
C ASP A 46 11.77 13.30 -10.08
N LYS A 47 11.94 11.97 -10.24
CA LYS A 47 12.87 11.34 -11.17
C LYS A 47 12.26 10.87 -12.48
N GLU A 48 10.95 11.08 -12.67
CA GLU A 48 10.22 10.71 -13.88
C GLU A 48 10.36 9.22 -14.27
N TYR A 49 10.34 8.33 -13.28
CA TYR A 49 10.36 6.89 -13.56
C TYR A 49 8.99 6.43 -14.08
N ASP A 50 8.94 5.75 -15.22
CA ASP A 50 7.70 5.21 -15.80
C ASP A 50 7.01 4.20 -14.87
N SER A 51 7.80 3.34 -14.24
CA SER A 51 7.35 2.36 -13.27
C SER A 51 8.46 2.00 -12.27
N ILE A 52 8.07 1.54 -11.08
CA ILE A 52 8.97 1.04 -10.04
C ILE A 52 8.40 -0.22 -9.41
N LEU A 53 9.28 -1.14 -9.02
CA LEU A 53 8.95 -2.26 -8.14
C LEU A 53 9.34 -1.90 -6.70
N VAL A 54 8.36 -1.81 -5.82
CA VAL A 54 8.55 -1.56 -4.38
C VAL A 54 8.50 -2.90 -3.65
N LEU A 55 9.45 -3.11 -2.74
CA LEU A 55 9.61 -4.34 -1.97
C LEU A 55 9.87 -3.99 -0.51
N GLU A 56 9.21 -4.70 0.41
CA GLU A 56 9.55 -4.70 1.83
C GLU A 56 10.79 -5.58 2.08
N ASP A 57 11.48 -5.36 3.20
CA ASP A 57 12.77 -5.99 3.51
C ASP A 57 12.63 -7.40 4.12
N ASP A 58 11.45 -7.77 4.57
CA ASP A 58 11.14 -9.04 5.25
C ASP A 58 10.44 -10.07 4.36
N ILE A 59 10.65 -9.98 3.03
CA ILE A 59 10.05 -10.85 2.03
C ILE A 59 10.95 -12.01 1.58
N ARG A 60 10.31 -13.06 1.06
CA ARG A 60 10.94 -14.11 0.27
C ARG A 60 10.33 -14.16 -1.12
N PHE A 61 11.19 -14.47 -2.10
CA PHE A 61 10.82 -14.57 -3.50
C PHE A 61 10.39 -15.99 -3.86
N GLU A 62 9.36 -16.10 -4.69
CA GLU A 62 8.98 -17.34 -5.33
C GLU A 62 10.08 -17.81 -6.32
N PRO A 63 10.34 -19.13 -6.49
CA PRO A 63 11.32 -19.61 -7.46
C PRO A 63 11.10 -19.06 -8.86
N PHE A 64 12.21 -18.77 -9.55
CA PHE A 64 12.25 -18.13 -10.86
C PHE A 64 11.60 -16.73 -10.90
N PHE A 65 11.58 -16.01 -9.77
CA PHE A 65 10.99 -14.68 -9.62
C PHE A 65 11.25 -13.75 -10.81
N ARG A 66 12.52 -13.54 -11.19
CA ARG A 66 12.88 -12.65 -12.31
C ARG A 66 12.18 -13.03 -13.63
N LEU A 67 12.16 -14.32 -13.96
CA LEU A 67 11.50 -14.82 -15.17
C LEU A 67 9.97 -14.63 -15.08
N LYS A 68 9.38 -14.92 -13.92
CA LYS A 68 7.94 -14.71 -13.68
C LYS A 68 7.56 -13.24 -13.79
N VAL A 69 8.37 -12.32 -13.24
CA VAL A 69 8.18 -10.87 -13.36
C VAL A 69 8.28 -10.43 -14.81
N GLN A 70 9.28 -10.91 -15.58
CA GLN A 70 9.40 -10.58 -17.00
C GLN A 70 8.15 -10.99 -17.80
N ASN A 71 7.62 -12.19 -17.57
CA ASN A 71 6.40 -12.65 -18.24
C ASN A 71 5.17 -11.85 -17.81
N LEU A 72 5.05 -11.54 -16.51
CA LEU A 72 3.98 -10.69 -15.98
C LEU A 72 4.01 -9.30 -16.62
N MET A 73 5.18 -8.69 -16.74
CA MET A 73 5.32 -7.35 -17.30
C MET A 73 4.89 -7.29 -18.76
N GLN A 74 5.11 -8.36 -19.55
CA GLN A 74 4.58 -8.43 -20.92
C GLN A 74 3.05 -8.36 -20.95
N GLU A 75 2.35 -9.02 -20.02
CA GLU A 75 0.88 -8.93 -19.94
C GLU A 75 0.41 -7.57 -19.41
N VAL A 76 1.10 -7.02 -18.42
CA VAL A 76 0.81 -5.72 -17.82
C VAL A 76 0.93 -4.59 -18.86
N ASP A 77 1.96 -4.63 -19.70
CA ASP A 77 2.18 -3.67 -20.79
C ASP A 77 1.10 -3.79 -21.88
N GLN A 78 0.73 -5.02 -22.25
CA GLN A 78 -0.33 -5.27 -23.24
C GLN A 78 -1.71 -4.84 -22.75
N LEU A 79 -2.02 -5.09 -21.48
CA LEU A 79 -3.29 -4.72 -20.87
C LEU A 79 -3.46 -3.19 -20.86
N GLY A 80 -2.38 -2.49 -20.57
CA GLY A 80 -2.35 -1.03 -20.52
C GLY A 80 -3.23 -0.42 -19.43
N GLY A 81 -2.89 0.83 -19.08
CA GLY A 81 -3.70 1.64 -18.19
C GLY A 81 -3.91 1.02 -16.79
N TRP A 82 -3.00 0.19 -16.30
CA TRP A 82 -2.89 -0.20 -14.88
C TRP A 82 -2.27 0.93 -14.06
N ASP A 83 -2.46 0.91 -12.73
CA ASP A 83 -1.79 1.85 -11.82
C ASP A 83 -0.88 1.14 -10.82
N LEU A 84 -1.36 0.05 -10.25
CA LEU A 84 -0.69 -0.74 -9.22
C LEU A 84 -0.93 -2.24 -9.47
N VAL A 85 0.10 -3.08 -9.32
CA VAL A 85 -0.08 -4.54 -9.30
C VAL A 85 0.65 -5.12 -8.09
N TYR A 86 -0.11 -5.75 -7.18
CA TYR A 86 0.47 -6.46 -6.04
C TYR A 86 1.22 -7.71 -6.48
N PHE A 87 2.42 -7.89 -5.93
CA PHE A 87 3.25 -9.09 -6.08
C PHE A 87 3.19 -9.98 -4.85
N GLY A 88 2.96 -9.40 -3.66
CA GLY A 88 2.69 -10.11 -2.41
C GLY A 88 1.71 -9.31 -1.58
N ARG A 89 0.72 -10.00 -1.00
CA ARG A 89 -0.29 -9.43 -0.10
C ARG A 89 -1.04 -10.51 0.68
N LYS A 90 -1.78 -10.08 1.69
CA LYS A 90 -2.80 -10.86 2.39
C LYS A 90 -4.19 -10.45 1.95
N ARG A 91 -4.92 -11.38 1.33
CA ARG A 91 -6.35 -11.23 1.05
C ARG A 91 -7.12 -11.22 2.37
N LEU A 92 -8.00 -10.24 2.56
CA LEU A 92 -8.89 -10.15 3.72
C LEU A 92 -10.35 -10.51 3.41
N GLN A 93 -10.60 -11.01 2.20
CA GLN A 93 -11.90 -11.47 1.76
C GLN A 93 -11.80 -12.85 1.13
N GLU A 94 -12.81 -13.68 1.38
CA GLU A 94 -12.89 -15.06 0.87
C GLU A 94 -13.41 -15.13 -0.58
N ASN A 95 -14.09 -14.08 -1.05
CA ASN A 95 -14.63 -14.02 -2.40
C ASN A 95 -13.54 -14.23 -3.45
N GLU A 96 -13.86 -15.00 -4.48
CA GLU A 96 -12.99 -15.19 -5.64
C GLU A 96 -12.65 -13.86 -6.29
N GLU A 97 -11.41 -13.76 -6.77
CA GLU A 97 -10.91 -12.62 -7.53
C GLU A 97 -10.79 -13.07 -8.99
N PRO A 98 -11.68 -12.60 -9.88
CA PRO A 98 -11.69 -13.04 -11.26
C PRO A 98 -10.42 -12.61 -11.99
N PHE A 99 -9.95 -13.44 -12.91
CA PHE A 99 -8.87 -13.08 -13.82
C PHE A 99 -9.27 -11.92 -14.72
N ILE A 100 -8.33 -11.02 -14.98
CA ILE A 100 -8.53 -9.93 -15.92
C ILE A 100 -8.64 -10.51 -17.34
N PRO A 101 -9.66 -10.13 -18.13
CA PRO A 101 -9.82 -10.62 -19.50
C PRO A 101 -8.54 -10.43 -20.32
N GLY A 102 -8.05 -11.52 -20.92
CA GLY A 102 -6.82 -11.53 -21.71
C GLY A 102 -5.52 -11.71 -20.91
N SER A 103 -5.58 -11.78 -19.58
CA SER A 103 -4.42 -12.07 -18.73
C SER A 103 -4.46 -13.50 -18.19
N LYS A 104 -3.27 -14.11 -18.06
CA LYS A 104 -3.08 -15.41 -17.39
C LYS A 104 -2.62 -15.26 -15.94
N TYR A 105 -2.12 -14.09 -15.57
CA TYR A 105 -1.49 -13.86 -14.28
C TYR A 105 -2.14 -12.79 -13.43
N LEU A 106 -3.02 -11.94 -13.99
CA LEU A 106 -3.63 -10.84 -13.25
C LEU A 106 -5.06 -11.15 -12.87
N VAL A 107 -5.41 -10.82 -11.63
CA VAL A 107 -6.78 -10.85 -11.12
C VAL A 107 -7.21 -9.47 -10.64
N GLU A 108 -8.52 -9.24 -10.57
CA GLU A 108 -9.07 -8.10 -9.84
C GLU A 108 -8.63 -8.14 -8.38
N VAL A 109 -8.14 -7.02 -7.85
CA VAL A 109 -7.75 -6.96 -6.44
C VAL A 109 -8.96 -6.67 -5.54
N GLY A 110 -9.06 -7.40 -4.44
CA GLY A 110 -9.98 -7.17 -3.34
C GLY A 110 -9.36 -6.40 -2.16
N TYR A 111 -10.11 -6.31 -1.04
CA TYR A 111 -9.56 -5.75 0.19
C TYR A 111 -8.36 -6.59 0.68
N SER A 112 -7.25 -5.90 0.95
CA SER A 112 -5.93 -6.52 1.10
C SER A 112 -5.11 -5.80 2.16
N TYR A 113 -4.37 -6.58 2.94
CA TYR A 113 -3.29 -6.12 3.82
C TYR A 113 -1.95 -6.64 3.32
N TRP A 114 -0.88 -6.27 4.03
CA TRP A 114 0.50 -6.64 3.76
C TRP A 114 0.96 -6.14 2.40
N THR A 115 1.55 -4.95 2.36
CA THR A 115 2.08 -4.34 1.14
C THR A 115 3.49 -4.88 0.81
N LEU A 116 3.70 -6.20 0.96
CA LEU A 116 4.98 -6.92 0.82
C LEU A 116 5.76 -6.51 -0.43
N GLY A 117 5.05 -6.33 -1.53
CA GLY A 117 5.60 -5.69 -2.71
C GLY A 117 4.59 -5.52 -3.82
N TYR A 118 4.81 -4.48 -4.63
CA TYR A 118 3.94 -4.09 -5.73
C TYR A 118 4.74 -3.32 -6.79
N ILE A 119 4.32 -3.43 -8.04
CA ILE A 119 4.75 -2.51 -9.08
C ILE A 119 3.78 -1.33 -9.15
N LEU A 120 4.32 -0.14 -9.31
CA LEU A 120 3.58 1.12 -9.41
C LEU A 120 3.96 1.82 -10.71
N SER A 121 2.97 2.35 -11.42
CA SER A 121 3.19 3.21 -12.59
C SER A 121 3.27 4.68 -12.17
N TYR A 122 3.86 5.53 -13.03
CA TYR A 122 3.95 6.97 -12.79
C TYR A 122 2.57 7.59 -12.54
N ARG A 123 1.58 7.18 -13.34
CA ARG A 123 0.18 7.62 -13.19
C ARG A 123 -0.41 7.17 -11.85
N GLY A 124 -0.08 5.95 -11.42
CA GLY A 124 -0.46 5.42 -10.11
C GLY A 124 0.11 6.26 -8.98
N ALA A 125 1.43 6.52 -8.98
CA ALA A 125 2.09 7.36 -7.99
C ALA A 125 1.47 8.75 -7.91
N LYS A 126 1.17 9.36 -9.07
CA LYS A 126 0.48 10.66 -9.11
C LYS A 126 -0.89 10.62 -8.44
N LYS A 127 -1.71 9.60 -8.72
CA LYS A 127 -3.03 9.42 -8.07
C LYS A 127 -2.90 9.25 -6.55
N LEU A 128 -1.89 8.51 -6.09
CA LEU A 128 -1.61 8.35 -4.65
C LEU A 128 -1.21 9.69 -4.02
N LEU A 129 -0.39 10.51 -4.67
CA LEU A 129 0.02 11.79 -4.12
C LEU A 129 -1.09 12.85 -4.18
N ASP A 130 -1.84 12.92 -5.28
CA ASP A 130 -2.93 13.88 -5.52
C ASP A 130 -4.10 13.71 -4.52
N ALA A 131 -4.24 12.53 -3.92
CA ALA A 131 -5.22 12.26 -2.87
C ALA A 131 -4.86 12.83 -1.49
N ASP A 132 -3.75 13.59 -1.39
CA ASP A 132 -3.28 14.30 -0.19
C ASP A 132 -3.26 13.43 1.08
N PRO A 133 -2.54 12.30 1.08
CA PRO A 133 -2.60 11.34 2.18
C PRO A 133 -2.14 11.90 3.52
N LEU A 134 -1.20 12.87 3.51
CA LEU A 134 -0.65 13.41 4.76
C LEU A 134 -1.65 14.29 5.51
N SER A 135 -2.70 14.80 4.86
CA SER A 135 -3.76 15.57 5.53
C SER A 135 -4.81 14.69 6.21
N ARG A 136 -4.77 13.38 5.99
CA ARG A 136 -5.82 12.42 6.38
C ARG A 136 -5.24 11.00 6.42
N LEU A 137 -4.14 10.86 7.15
CA LEU A 137 -3.32 9.67 7.20
C LEU A 137 -4.07 8.50 7.83
N VAL A 138 -3.90 7.34 7.21
CA VAL A 138 -4.23 5.99 7.69
C VAL A 138 -3.04 5.07 7.33
N PRO A 139 -2.93 3.86 7.89
CA PRO A 139 -1.92 2.90 7.45
C PRO A 139 -1.97 2.67 5.93
N VAL A 140 -0.83 2.36 5.31
CA VAL A 140 -0.74 2.19 3.85
C VAL A 140 -1.66 1.08 3.35
N ASP A 141 -1.82 0.03 4.16
CA ASP A 141 -2.72 -1.10 3.94
C ASP A 141 -4.21 -0.72 3.95
N GLU A 142 -4.59 0.40 4.57
CA GLU A 142 -5.95 0.95 4.48
C GLU A 142 -6.07 1.97 3.34
N TYR A 143 -5.01 2.74 3.13
CA TYR A 143 -4.97 3.79 2.12
C TYR A 143 -5.10 3.26 0.69
N LEU A 144 -4.33 2.24 0.34
CA LEU A 144 -4.35 1.69 -1.02
C LEU A 144 -5.75 1.13 -1.35
N PRO A 145 -6.38 0.27 -0.52
CA PRO A 145 -7.74 -0.20 -0.78
C PRO A 145 -8.82 0.87 -0.81
N ILE A 146 -8.64 1.98 -0.08
CA ILE A 146 -9.53 3.13 -0.23
C ILE A 146 -9.42 3.68 -1.65
N LEU A 147 -8.21 3.89 -2.17
CA LEU A 147 -8.04 4.52 -3.49
C LEU A 147 -8.36 3.63 -4.69
N PHE A 148 -8.31 2.31 -4.55
CA PHE A 148 -8.87 1.38 -5.54
C PHE A 148 -10.33 0.96 -5.25
N ASP A 149 -10.99 1.66 -4.33
CA ASP A 149 -12.42 1.58 -3.98
C ASP A 149 -12.92 0.22 -3.45
N LYS A 150 -12.03 -0.63 -2.92
CA LYS A 150 -12.39 -1.94 -2.35
C LYS A 150 -12.35 -1.98 -0.81
N HIS A 151 -12.07 -0.85 -0.16
CA HIS A 151 -12.10 -0.78 1.31
C HIS A 151 -13.53 -0.94 1.87
N PRO A 152 -13.74 -1.75 2.93
CA PRO A 152 -15.08 -2.01 3.48
C PRO A 152 -15.67 -0.81 4.25
N GLN A 153 -14.84 -0.01 4.92
CA GLN A 153 -15.31 1.11 5.72
C GLN A 153 -15.71 2.31 4.86
N LYS A 154 -17.02 2.53 4.71
CA LYS A 154 -17.58 3.59 3.85
C LYS A 154 -17.25 4.99 4.33
N GLU A 155 -17.26 5.22 5.64
CA GLU A 155 -16.96 6.52 6.25
C GLU A 155 -15.55 6.99 5.88
N TRP A 156 -14.56 6.09 5.95
CA TRP A 156 -13.19 6.43 5.57
C TRP A 156 -13.07 6.76 4.09
N LYS A 157 -13.75 6.00 3.21
CA LYS A 157 -13.77 6.27 1.77
C LYS A 157 -14.37 7.63 1.43
N GLN A 158 -15.30 8.17 2.23
CA GLN A 158 -15.91 9.50 1.97
C GLN A 158 -14.88 10.63 2.03
N HIS A 159 -13.80 10.47 2.80
CA HIS A 159 -12.71 11.44 2.86
C HIS A 159 -11.81 11.42 1.62
N PHE A 160 -11.94 10.43 0.74
CA PHE A 160 -11.18 10.29 -0.50
C PHE A 160 -12.15 10.17 -1.66
N PRO A 161 -12.72 11.28 -2.19
CA PRO A 161 -13.78 11.21 -3.20
C PRO A 161 -13.32 10.65 -4.55
N VAL A 162 -12.04 10.85 -4.90
CA VAL A 162 -11.43 10.30 -6.11
C VAL A 162 -10.75 8.97 -5.77
N ARG A 163 -11.37 7.86 -6.20
CA ARG A 163 -10.90 6.47 -5.94
C ARG A 163 -10.77 5.70 -7.25
N ASN A 164 -9.93 6.22 -8.13
CA ASN A 164 -9.77 5.72 -9.50
C ASN A 164 -8.42 5.01 -9.72
N LEU A 165 -7.77 4.53 -8.66
CA LEU A 165 -6.55 3.74 -8.77
C LEU A 165 -6.89 2.37 -9.33
N LYS A 166 -6.44 2.07 -10.56
CA LYS A 166 -6.69 0.79 -11.22
C LYS A 166 -5.66 -0.23 -10.74
N ALA A 167 -6.03 -0.94 -9.68
CA ALA A 167 -5.16 -1.91 -9.04
C ALA A 167 -5.50 -3.36 -9.43
N TYR A 168 -4.47 -4.20 -9.51
CA TYR A 168 -4.55 -5.63 -9.76
C TYR A 168 -3.68 -6.41 -8.78
N SER A 169 -3.78 -7.74 -8.81
CA SER A 169 -2.85 -8.62 -8.12
C SER A 169 -2.37 -9.70 -9.07
N VAL A 170 -1.11 -10.12 -8.93
CA VAL A 170 -0.64 -11.34 -9.57
C VAL A 170 -1.25 -12.57 -8.88
N SER A 171 -1.55 -13.61 -9.66
CA SER A 171 -2.03 -14.91 -9.22
C SER A 171 -1.35 -16.02 -10.03
N PRO A 172 -0.58 -16.93 -9.40
CA PRO A 172 -0.22 -16.97 -7.98
C PRO A 172 0.69 -15.79 -7.56
N LEU A 173 0.75 -15.49 -6.26
CA LEU A 173 1.64 -14.47 -5.70
C LEU A 173 3.12 -14.79 -6.00
N LEU A 174 3.94 -13.74 -6.09
CA LEU A 174 5.37 -13.83 -6.37
C LEU A 174 6.24 -13.54 -5.14
N LEU A 175 5.65 -12.91 -4.12
CA LEU A 175 6.30 -12.55 -2.87
C LEU A 175 5.47 -13.07 -1.69
N TYR A 176 6.19 -13.52 -0.67
CA TYR A 176 5.64 -14.03 0.58
C TYR A 176 6.44 -13.44 1.75
N PRO A 177 5.88 -13.33 2.96
CA PRO A 177 6.68 -12.92 4.10
C PRO A 177 7.70 -14.00 4.46
N THR A 178 8.81 -13.61 5.08
CA THR A 178 9.77 -14.55 5.67
C THR A 178 9.16 -15.34 6.82
N HIS A 179 8.31 -14.69 7.63
CA HIS A 179 7.55 -15.28 8.73
C HIS A 179 6.10 -14.78 8.71
N TYR A 180 5.14 -15.68 8.88
CA TYR A 180 3.74 -15.30 9.03
C TYR A 180 3.43 -14.87 10.47
N THR A 181 2.42 -14.01 10.64
CA THR A 181 1.94 -13.62 11.97
C THR A 181 1.65 -14.85 12.84
N GLY A 182 2.28 -14.90 14.03
CA GLY A 182 2.16 -16.01 14.97
C GLY A 182 3.23 -17.11 14.82
N GLU A 183 4.06 -17.06 13.78
CA GLU A 183 5.21 -17.96 13.67
C GLU A 183 6.34 -17.56 14.63
N LYS A 184 7.12 -18.56 15.07
CA LYS A 184 8.29 -18.31 15.91
C LYS A 184 9.31 -17.47 15.15
N GLY A 185 9.65 -16.31 15.69
CA GLY A 185 10.57 -15.37 15.06
C GLY A 185 9.89 -14.24 14.28
N TYR A 186 8.56 -14.22 14.20
CA TYR A 186 7.81 -13.06 13.71
C TYR A 186 8.07 -11.82 14.58
N ILE A 187 8.40 -10.70 13.95
CA ILE A 187 8.61 -9.38 14.55
C ILE A 187 7.83 -8.39 13.69
N SER A 188 7.11 -7.45 14.30
CA SER A 188 6.39 -6.40 13.57
C SER A 188 6.89 -5.04 13.98
N ASP A 189 7.60 -4.36 13.08
CA ASP A 189 8.06 -2.99 13.28
C ASP A 189 6.91 -1.95 13.28
N THR A 190 5.78 -2.29 12.64
CA THR A 190 4.57 -1.48 12.66
C THR A 190 3.77 -1.63 13.95
N GLU A 191 3.44 -2.85 14.37
CA GLU A 191 2.55 -3.11 15.52
C GLU A 191 3.25 -2.92 16.89
N ASP A 192 4.55 -3.24 17.00
CA ASP A 192 5.26 -3.27 18.28
C ASP A 192 5.78 -1.88 18.74
N SER A 193 5.35 -0.80 18.07
CA SER A 193 5.86 0.56 18.29
C SER A 193 4.89 1.47 19.05
N ASN A 194 5.40 2.60 19.55
CA ASN A 194 4.61 3.51 20.40
C ASN A 194 3.39 4.09 19.66
N ILE A 195 2.26 4.11 20.35
CA ILE A 195 0.99 4.71 19.87
C ILE A 195 1.07 6.24 19.97
N ILE A 196 0.68 6.95 18.91
CA ILE A 196 0.50 8.40 18.95
C ILE A 196 -0.97 8.72 19.26
N LYS A 197 -1.21 9.44 20.37
CA LYS A 197 -2.57 9.76 20.84
C LYS A 197 -3.30 10.77 19.96
N GLU A 198 -2.61 11.74 19.36
CA GLU A 198 -3.16 12.73 18.44
C GLU A 198 -2.07 13.20 17.46
N ALA A 199 -2.43 13.46 16.21
CA ALA A 199 -1.54 14.13 15.27
C ALA A 199 -1.31 15.58 15.76
N LEU A 200 -0.04 15.98 15.91
CA LEU A 200 0.31 17.31 16.44
C LEU A 200 -0.32 18.41 15.56
N PRO A 201 -0.89 19.49 16.15
CA PRO A 201 -1.56 20.54 15.39
C PRO A 201 -0.61 21.19 14.37
N ARG A 202 -1.11 21.44 13.16
CA ARG A 202 -0.42 22.28 12.15
C ARG A 202 -0.36 23.71 12.68
N GLU A 203 0.84 24.26 12.80
CA GLU A 203 1.03 25.69 12.68
C GLU A 203 1.11 26.00 11.18
N ASP A 204 0.09 26.68 10.67
CA ASP A 204 0.06 27.13 9.29
C ASP A 204 1.09 28.26 9.13
N LEU A 205 2.08 28.07 8.24
CA LEU A 205 2.99 29.10 7.74
C LEU A 205 2.99 29.05 6.20
#